data_AF-A0A2S0NAB2-F1
#
_entry.id   AF-A0A2S0NAB2-F1
#
_cell.length_a   1.000
_cell.length_b   1.000
_cell.length_c   1.000
_cell.angle_alpha   90.00
_cell.angle_beta   90.00
_cell.angle_gamma   90.00
#
_symmetry.space_group_name_H-M   'P 1'
#
loop_
_entity.id
_entity.type
_entity.pdbx_description
1 polymer ?
#
loop_
_entity_poly.entity_id
_entity_poly.type
_entity_poly.pdbx_seq_one_letter_code
_entity_poly.pdbx_strand_id
1 'polypeptide(L)'
;MRYRARMTSKGQLTLPVKLRESLNLKAGDEVVFIENEAGTVVLAAGRPSLASLRGVVRLPEAQIDEWIDEARSARGQAALPVTRSPAGRGA
;
A
#
# COMPACT_ATOMS: atom_id res chain seq x y z
N MET A 1 16.36 9.60 -11.17
CA MET A 1 16.88 10.65 -10.25
C MET A 1 17.37 10.00 -8.97
N ARG A 2 18.43 10.52 -8.34
CA ARG A 2 18.97 10.00 -7.07
C ARG A 2 18.85 11.06 -5.98
N TYR A 3 18.25 10.70 -4.86
CA TYR A 3 18.16 11.55 -3.67
C TYR A 3 19.00 10.95 -2.54
N ARG A 4 19.48 11.80 -1.62
CA ARG A 4 20.12 11.37 -0.38
C ARG A 4 19.41 12.05 0.77
N ALA A 5 19.10 11.30 1.81
CA ALA A 5 18.57 11.80 3.07
C ALA A 5 19.45 11.28 4.21
N ARG A 6 19.46 11.98 5.35
CA ARG A 6 20.08 11.49 6.58
C ARG A 6 19.00 11.10 7.56
N MET A 7 19.27 10.06 8.32
CA MET A 7 18.49 9.73 9.49
C MET A 7 18.81 10.73 10.60
N THR A 8 17.79 11.27 11.25
CA THR A 8 17.97 12.08 12.46
C THR A 8 18.34 11.18 13.64
N SER A 9 18.82 11.76 14.74
CA SER A 9 19.10 11.03 15.99
C SER A 9 17.87 10.35 16.58
N LYS A 10 16.66 10.82 16.23
CA LYS A 10 15.38 10.24 16.65
C LYS A 10 14.85 9.17 15.68
N GLY A 11 15.66 8.74 14.71
CA GLY A 11 15.27 7.70 13.75
C GLY A 11 14.32 8.17 12.63
N GLN A 12 14.15 9.47 12.44
CA GLN A 12 13.29 10.01 11.37
C GLN A 12 14.07 10.17 10.06
N LEU A 13 13.44 9.85 8.93
CA LEU A 13 13.95 10.08 7.58
C LEU A 13 13.07 11.10 6.84
N THR A 14 13.68 12.16 6.31
CA THR A 14 12.96 13.22 5.61
C THR A 14 12.88 12.93 4.11
N LEU A 15 11.67 12.88 3.54
CA LEU A 15 11.47 12.76 2.10
C LEU A 15 11.60 14.14 1.39
N PRO A 16 12.46 14.27 0.37
CA PRO A 16 12.52 15.46 -0.48
C PRO A 16 11.18 15.78 -1.13
N VAL A 17 10.93 17.07 -1.39
CA VAL A 17 9.63 17.57 -1.89
C VAL A 17 9.17 16.86 -3.17
N LYS A 18 10.07 16.67 -4.15
CA LYS A 18 9.75 15.99 -5.42
C LYS A 18 9.32 14.53 -5.23
N LEU A 19 9.89 13.84 -4.25
CA LEU A 19 9.50 12.47 -3.91
C LEU A 19 8.11 12.44 -3.27
N ARG A 20 7.82 13.37 -2.34
CA ARG A 20 6.50 13.52 -1.72
C ARG A 20 5.42 13.78 -2.76
N GLU A 21 5.67 14.69 -3.70
CA GLU A 21 4.76 15.00 -4.81
C GLU A 21 4.53 13.80 -5.70
N SER A 22 5.59 13.06 -6.09
CA SER A 22 5.46 11.88 -6.95
C SER A 22 4.68 10.73 -6.30
N LEU A 23 4.73 10.64 -4.96
CA LEU A 23 3.98 9.66 -4.18
C LEU A 23 2.64 10.21 -3.67
N ASN A 24 2.34 11.47 -3.99
CA ASN A 24 1.14 12.20 -3.58
C ASN A 24 0.92 12.22 -2.05
N LEU A 25 2.00 12.30 -1.28
CA LEU A 25 2.00 12.25 0.18
C LEU A 25 1.79 13.62 0.83
N LYS A 26 0.98 13.65 1.88
CA LYS A 26 0.72 14.78 2.78
C LYS A 26 1.19 14.46 4.20
N ALA A 27 1.23 15.49 5.06
CA ALA A 27 1.53 15.28 6.47
C ALA A 27 0.44 14.41 7.11
N GLY A 28 0.85 13.36 7.81
CA GLY A 28 -0.07 12.38 8.42
C GLY A 28 -0.36 11.17 7.53
N ASP A 29 0.05 11.18 6.26
CA ASP A 29 -0.09 10.00 5.41
C ASP A 29 0.88 8.90 5.84
N GLU A 30 0.39 7.67 5.81
CA GLU A 30 1.18 6.48 6.11
C GLU A 30 1.99 6.06 4.87
N VAL A 31 3.16 5.46 5.10
CA VAL A 31 3.99 4.85 4.05
C VAL A 31 4.37 3.44 4.47
N VAL A 32 4.49 2.54 3.50
CA VAL A 32 4.85 1.15 3.72
C VAL A 32 6.24 0.90 3.17
N PHE A 33 7.09 0.26 3.98
CA PHE A 33 8.41 -0.22 3.58
C PHE A 33 8.30 -1.69 3.23
N ILE A 34 8.66 -2.04 2.00
CA ILE A 34 8.61 -3.41 1.49
C ILE A 34 10.05 -3.82 1.18
N GLU A 35 10.56 -4.78 1.94
CA GLU A 35 11.86 -5.38 1.68
C GLU A 35 11.71 -6.53 0.68
N ASN A 36 12.61 -6.60 -0.30
CA ASN A 36 12.69 -7.73 -1.22
C ASN A 36 13.84 -8.67 -0.85
N GLU A 37 13.88 -9.85 -1.48
CA GLU A 37 14.91 -10.87 -1.22
C GLU A 37 16.34 -10.39 -1.53
N ALA A 38 16.48 -9.33 -2.32
CA ALA A 38 17.78 -8.70 -2.63
C ALA A 38 18.20 -7.64 -1.60
N GLY A 39 17.48 -7.51 -0.48
CA GLY A 39 17.76 -6.52 0.57
C GLY A 39 17.48 -5.06 0.18
N THR A 40 16.74 -4.86 -0.91
CA THR A 40 16.27 -3.53 -1.33
C THR A 40 14.94 -3.23 -0.66
N VAL A 41 14.85 -2.06 -0.04
CA VAL A 41 13.60 -1.57 0.55
C VAL A 41 12.94 -0.60 -0.43
N VAL A 42 11.70 -0.91 -0.79
CA VAL A 42 10.82 -0.05 -1.59
C VAL A 42 9.89 0.71 -0.65
N LEU A 43 9.80 2.02 -0.83
CA LEU A 43 8.85 2.87 -0.12
C LEU A 43 7.63 3.10 -1.01
N ALA A 44 6.44 2.78 -0.50
CA ALA A 44 5.17 3.00 -1.19
C ALA A 44 4.23 3.86 -0.33
N ALA A 45 3.37 4.65 -0.97
CA ALA A 45 2.28 5.32 -0.28
C ALA A 45 1.36 4.27 0.36
N GLY A 46 1.06 4.44 1.65
CA GLY A 46 0.10 3.62 2.38
C GLY A 46 -1.27 3.82 1.77
N ARG A 47 -1.81 2.77 1.14
CA ARG A 47 -3.19 2.79 0.67
C ARG A 47 -4.04 2.08 1.71
N PRO A 48 -5.13 2.69 2.18
CA PRO A 48 -6.08 1.96 3.00
C PRO A 48 -6.54 0.73 2.21
N SER A 49 -6.42 -0.44 2.83
CA SER A 49 -6.91 -1.67 2.22
C SER A 49 -8.42 -1.58 2.08
N LEU A 50 -9.00 -2.04 0.97
CA LEU A 50 -10.47 -2.15 0.87
C LEU A 50 -11.05 -3.08 1.95
N ALA A 51 -10.22 -3.96 2.54
CA ALA A 51 -10.62 -4.79 3.67
C ALA A 51 -11.00 -3.96 4.91
N SER A 52 -10.48 -2.74 5.08
CA SER A 52 -10.88 -1.86 6.19
C SER A 52 -12.31 -1.32 6.03
N LEU A 53 -12.91 -1.45 4.84
CA LEU A 53 -14.30 -1.09 4.57
C LEU A 53 -15.27 -2.26 4.78
N ARG A 54 -14.77 -3.45 5.16
CA ARG A 54 -15.60 -4.64 5.41
C ARG A 54 -16.63 -4.34 6.51
N GLY A 55 -17.90 -4.50 6.21
CA GLY A 55 -19.03 -4.26 7.13
C GLY A 55 -19.56 -2.83 7.13
N VAL A 56 -18.82 -1.86 6.58
CA VAL A 56 -19.30 -0.48 6.36
C VAL A 56 -20.11 -0.39 5.07
N VAL A 57 -19.61 -1.04 4.02
CA VAL A 57 -20.27 -1.06 2.71
C VAL A 57 -21.10 -2.34 2.60
N ARG A 58 -22.40 -2.20 2.34
CA ARG A 58 -23.26 -3.31 1.92
C ARG A 58 -23.27 -3.37 0.40
N LEU A 59 -22.75 -4.45 -0.15
CA LEU A 59 -22.75 -4.72 -1.58
C LEU A 59 -23.54 -6.01 -1.87
N PRO A 60 -24.32 -6.07 -2.97
CA PRO A 60 -24.94 -7.31 -3.41
C PRO A 60 -23.85 -8.29 -3.88
N GLU A 61 -23.78 -9.46 -3.24
CA GLU A 61 -22.70 -10.45 -3.36
C GLU A 61 -22.43 -10.88 -4.81
N ALA A 62 -23.49 -11.06 -5.60
CA ALA A 62 -23.42 -11.49 -7.01
C ALA A 62 -22.72 -10.50 -7.94
N GLN A 63 -22.59 -9.23 -7.57
CA GLN A 63 -22.01 -8.18 -8.41
C GLN A 63 -20.54 -7.91 -8.08
N ILE A 64 -20.06 -8.40 -6.93
CA ILE A 64 -18.71 -8.12 -6.43
C ILE A 64 -17.66 -8.93 -7.20
N ASP A 65 -17.93 -10.21 -7.45
CA ASP A 65 -16.96 -11.10 -8.11
C ASP A 65 -16.67 -10.65 -9.54
N GLU A 66 -17.71 -10.28 -10.29
CA GLU A 66 -17.59 -9.74 -11.65
C GLU A 66 -16.76 -8.44 -11.67
N TRP A 67 -17.02 -7.51 -10.74
CA TRP A 67 -16.26 -6.27 -10.62
C TRP A 67 -14.80 -6.48 -10.21
N ILE A 68 -14.52 -7.48 -9.35
CA ILE A 68 -13.15 -7.83 -8.96
C ILE A 68 -12.38 -8.38 -10.15
N ASP A 69 -12.99 -9.27 -10.92
CA ASP A 69 -12.34 -9.89 -12.08
C ASP A 69 -12.15 -8.91 -13.24
N GLU A 70 -13.11 -8.00 -13.47
CA GLU A 70 -12.97 -6.87 -14.37
C GLU A 70 -11.80 -5.96 -13.95
N ALA A 71 -11.74 -5.58 -12.66
CA ALA A 71 -10.69 -4.70 -12.15
C ALA A 71 -9.28 -5.32 -12.21
N ARG A 72 -9.16 -6.64 -12.02
CA ARG A 72 -7.90 -7.40 -12.17
C ARG A 72 -7.47 -7.48 -13.63
N SER A 73 -8.41 -7.67 -14.54
CA SER A 73 -8.15 -7.77 -15.98
C SER A 73 -7.76 -6.41 -16.58
N ALA A 74 -8.29 -5.30 -16.06
CA ALA A 74 -7.94 -3.94 -16.47
C ALA A 74 -6.57 -3.46 -15.96
N ARG A 75 -6.07 -4.00 -14.84
CA ARG A 75 -4.76 -3.63 -14.25
C ARG A 75 -3.70 -4.67 -14.61
N GLY A 76 -3.05 -4.49 -15.77
CA GLY A 76 -1.86 -5.25 -16.14
C GLY A 76 -0.80 -5.27 -15.01
N GLN A 77 -0.58 -6.46 -14.46
CA GLN A 77 0.63 -7.02 -13.81
C GLN A 77 1.45 -6.20 -12.78
N ALA A 78 0.98 -5.08 -12.25
CA ALA A 78 1.57 -4.48 -11.05
C ALA A 78 0.93 -5.06 -9.78
N ALA A 79 0.97 -6.39 -9.63
CA ALA A 79 0.52 -7.07 -8.43
C ALA A 79 1.54 -6.82 -7.30
N LEU A 80 1.28 -5.81 -6.47
CA LEU A 80 1.89 -5.78 -5.14
C LEU A 80 1.41 -7.02 -4.38
N PRO A 81 2.27 -7.68 -3.59
CA PRO A 81 1.87 -8.86 -2.83
C PRO A 81 0.68 -8.47 -1.96
N VAL A 82 -0.48 -9.08 -2.24
CA VAL A 82 -1.60 -9.08 -1.30
C VAL A 82 -1.11 -9.88 -0.12
N THR A 83 -0.60 -9.20 0.91
CA THR A 83 -0.37 -9.83 2.19
C THR A 83 -1.74 -10.24 2.70
N ARG A 84 -2.05 -11.53 2.58
CA ARG A 84 -3.18 -12.12 3.30
C ARG A 84 -2.82 -11.98 4.77
N SER A 85 -3.35 -10.95 5.43
CA SER A 85 -3.35 -10.89 6.88
C SER A 85 -4.03 -12.18 7.38
N PRO A 86 -3.38 -13.02 8.20
CA PRO A 86 -4.01 -14.20 8.74
C PRO A 86 -5.02 -13.72 9.79
N ALA A 87 -6.24 -13.43 9.35
CA ALA A 87 -7.35 -13.23 10.26
C ALA A 87 -7.60 -14.56 10.99
N GLY A 88 -7.31 -14.51 12.30
CA GLY A 88 -7.59 -15.47 13.36
C GLY A 88 -8.27 -16.79 12.97
N ARG A 89 -7.50 -17.88 13.08
CA ARG A 89 -8.06 -19.10 13.69
C ARG A 89 -8.34 -18.77 15.15
N GLY A 90 -9.61 -18.80 15.53
CA GLY A 90 -10.06 -18.51 16.88
C GLY A 90 -11.57 -18.70 17.03
N ALA A 91 -12.01 -19.95 16.84
CA ALA A 91 -13.10 -20.62 17.56
C ALA A 91 -13.14 -22.08 17.08
#